data_AF-A0A7D5P625-F1
#
_entry.id   AF-A0A7D5P625-F1
#
_cell.length_a   1.000
_cell.length_b   1.000
_cell.length_c   1.000
_cell.angle_alpha   90.00
_cell.angle_beta   90.00
_cell.angle_gamma   90.00
#
_symmetry.space_group_name_H-M   'P 1'
#
loop_
_entity.id
_entity.type
_entity.pdbx_description
1 polymer ?
#
loop_
_entity_poly.entity_id
_entity_poly.type
_entity_poly.pdbx_seq_one_letter_code
_entity_poly.pdbx_strand_id
1 'polypeptide(L)'
;MSVAEVSRDRVEERLVALEDEYSGFPINQTTLAVPSDAYERAGGRCERGIVDAYVQLYNDSEDVLLVERDGEWVVPHGEPATDERVVPGTEAAIRRSTGVDCSLTDLTRVTILGVRDEDDPDRPPVYRLIAVFVAETDDSGATVTAPVSGGSRTAGTNGDAATDGDAAEATDDAVGTNGDAAGDDADDSTPEGVRWHPTLPESAVPSH
;
A
#
# COMPACT_ATOMS: atom_id res chain seq x y z
N MET A 1 -27.49 -4.94 17.20
CA MET A 1 -27.40 -4.99 15.74
C MET A 1 -26.71 -6.29 15.36
N SER A 2 -27.16 -6.89 14.27
CA SER A 2 -26.51 -7.99 13.55
C SER A 2 -25.32 -7.48 12.73
N VAL A 3 -24.45 -8.39 12.29
CA VAL A 3 -23.35 -8.06 11.36
C VAL A 3 -23.89 -7.45 10.06
N ALA A 4 -25.04 -7.93 9.58
CA ALA A 4 -25.71 -7.40 8.39
C ALA A 4 -26.08 -5.91 8.52
N GLU A 5 -26.80 -5.54 9.59
CA GLU A 5 -27.14 -4.13 9.88
C GLU A 5 -25.87 -3.26 9.95
N VAL A 6 -24.90 -3.65 10.78
CA VAL A 6 -23.64 -2.89 10.96
C VAL A 6 -22.84 -2.78 9.65
N SER A 7 -22.83 -3.84 8.83
CA SER A 7 -22.14 -3.82 7.54
C SER A 7 -22.82 -2.89 6.53
N ARG A 8 -24.17 -2.83 6.54
CA ARG A 8 -24.93 -1.93 5.68
C ARG A 8 -24.73 -0.47 6.06
N ASP A 9 -24.93 -0.13 7.34
CA ASP A 9 -24.80 1.25 7.82
C ASP A 9 -23.40 1.81 7.51
N ARG A 10 -22.35 0.98 7.69
CA ARG A 10 -20.97 1.33 7.32
C ARG A 10 -20.75 1.45 5.82
N VAL A 11 -21.36 0.59 4.99
CA VAL A 11 -21.24 0.68 3.51
C VAL A 11 -21.87 1.99 3.02
N GLU A 12 -23.03 2.38 3.58
CA GLU A 12 -23.68 3.65 3.26
C GLU A 12 -22.82 4.85 3.73
N GLU A 13 -22.24 4.80 4.93
CA GLU A 13 -21.30 5.82 5.45
C GLU A 13 -20.05 5.97 4.56
N ARG A 14 -19.38 4.86 4.21
CA ARG A 14 -18.15 4.89 3.41
C ARG A 14 -18.41 5.23 1.94
N LEU A 15 -19.58 4.93 1.40
CA LEU A 15 -19.97 5.35 0.06
C LEU A 15 -20.11 6.87 -0.03
N VAL A 16 -20.82 7.49 0.93
CA VAL A 16 -20.98 8.96 0.99
C VAL A 16 -19.63 9.66 1.13
N ALA A 17 -18.70 9.09 1.90
CA ALA A 17 -17.33 9.63 1.99
C ALA A 17 -16.55 9.57 0.66
N LEU A 18 -16.80 8.55 -0.18
CA LEU A 18 -16.19 8.45 -1.50
C LEU A 18 -16.88 9.37 -2.53
N GLU A 19 -18.18 9.62 -2.39
CA GLU A 19 -18.95 10.57 -3.24
C GLU A 19 -18.65 12.05 -2.93
N ASP A 20 -18.07 12.36 -1.76
CA ASP A 20 -17.62 13.72 -1.39
C ASP A 20 -16.21 14.02 -1.93
N GLU A 21 -15.32 13.01 -1.97
CA GLU A 21 -13.91 13.14 -2.36
C GLU A 21 -13.65 12.83 -3.85
N TYR A 22 -14.44 11.93 -4.47
CA TYR A 22 -14.42 11.62 -5.90
C TYR A 22 -15.82 11.77 -6.51
N SER A 23 -15.93 12.04 -7.82
CA SER A 23 -17.24 12.22 -8.46
C SER A 23 -17.31 11.66 -9.88
N GLY A 24 -18.49 11.14 -10.26
CA GLY A 24 -18.74 10.59 -11.59
C GLY A 24 -18.43 9.09 -11.76
N PHE A 25 -17.96 8.40 -10.72
CA PHE A 25 -17.66 6.97 -10.76
C PHE A 25 -18.94 6.10 -10.80
N PRO A 26 -18.94 4.98 -11.53
CA PRO A 26 -20.07 4.04 -11.54
C PRO A 26 -20.13 3.24 -10.24
N ILE A 27 -21.32 3.22 -9.63
CA ILE A 27 -21.65 2.37 -8.48
C ILE A 27 -22.46 1.17 -8.99
N ASN A 28 -21.86 -0.02 -8.92
CA ASN A 28 -22.53 -1.28 -9.19
C ASN A 28 -23.04 -1.90 -7.88
N GLN A 29 -24.06 -2.76 -7.97
CA GLN A 29 -24.48 -3.61 -6.86
C GLN A 29 -24.63 -5.05 -7.35
N THR A 30 -24.00 -5.99 -6.64
CA THR A 30 -24.06 -7.42 -6.94
C THR A 30 -24.32 -8.22 -5.66
N THR A 31 -24.85 -9.43 -5.78
CA THR A 31 -25.13 -10.31 -4.64
C THR A 31 -24.71 -11.73 -4.97
N LEU A 32 -23.84 -12.30 -4.14
CA LEU A 32 -23.35 -13.67 -4.26
C LEU A 32 -23.89 -14.51 -3.11
N ALA A 33 -24.56 -15.61 -3.43
CA ALA A 33 -24.78 -16.70 -2.49
C ALA A 33 -23.50 -17.55 -2.41
N VAL A 34 -23.12 -17.95 -1.20
CA VAL A 34 -21.91 -18.74 -0.92
C VAL A 34 -22.18 -19.72 0.23
N PRO A 35 -21.43 -20.84 0.35
CA PRO A 35 -21.55 -21.77 1.48
C PRO A 35 -21.33 -21.08 2.82
N SER A 36 -21.92 -21.58 3.90
CA SER A 36 -21.80 -20.95 5.24
C SER A 36 -20.34 -20.65 5.65
N ASP A 37 -19.39 -21.54 5.38
CA ASP A 37 -17.95 -21.32 5.64
C ASP A 37 -17.37 -20.08 4.93
N ALA A 38 -17.92 -19.68 3.79
CA ALA A 38 -17.55 -18.47 3.06
C ALA A 38 -18.31 -17.24 3.56
N TYR A 39 -19.59 -17.39 3.91
CA TYR A 39 -20.38 -16.33 4.53
C TYR A 39 -19.79 -15.91 5.89
N GLU A 40 -19.42 -16.86 6.75
CA GLU A 40 -18.85 -16.55 8.08
C GLU A 40 -17.45 -15.91 7.98
N ARG A 41 -16.64 -16.32 6.99
CA ARG A 41 -15.40 -15.61 6.66
C ARG A 41 -15.64 -14.19 6.15
N ALA A 42 -16.73 -13.93 5.40
CA ALA A 42 -17.09 -12.57 5.00
C ALA A 42 -17.51 -11.73 6.22
N GLY A 43 -18.33 -12.28 7.12
CA GLY A 43 -18.68 -11.64 8.40
C GLY A 43 -17.45 -11.26 9.23
N GLY A 44 -16.50 -12.20 9.41
CA GLY A 44 -15.25 -11.98 10.12
C GLY A 44 -14.24 -11.06 9.40
N ARG A 45 -14.42 -10.76 8.11
CA ARG A 45 -13.70 -9.65 7.46
C ARG A 45 -14.30 -8.30 7.82
N CYS A 46 -15.62 -8.17 7.85
CA CYS A 46 -16.31 -6.91 8.17
C CYS A 46 -16.05 -6.37 9.59
N GLU A 47 -15.57 -7.22 10.50
CA GLU A 47 -15.05 -6.80 11.81
C GLU A 47 -13.72 -6.04 11.71
N ARG A 48 -12.88 -6.36 10.71
CA ARG A 48 -11.62 -5.66 10.42
C ARG A 48 -11.86 -4.44 9.54
N GLY A 49 -12.47 -4.66 8.38
CA GLY A 49 -12.79 -3.64 7.39
C GLY A 49 -13.86 -4.11 6.40
N ILE A 50 -14.76 -3.19 6.05
CA ILE A 50 -15.84 -3.43 5.07
C ILE A 50 -15.43 -3.08 3.62
N VAL A 51 -14.28 -2.46 3.41
CA VAL A 51 -13.79 -2.04 2.09
C VAL A 51 -12.68 -2.99 1.62
N ASP A 52 -12.80 -3.48 0.39
CA ASP A 52 -11.68 -4.03 -0.39
C ASP A 52 -11.28 -2.98 -1.43
N ALA A 53 -10.16 -2.28 -1.22
CA ALA A 53 -9.67 -1.25 -2.14
C ALA A 53 -8.57 -1.81 -3.04
N TYR A 54 -8.88 -2.03 -4.32
CA TYR A 54 -7.91 -2.42 -5.35
C TYR A 54 -7.32 -1.16 -5.98
N VAL A 55 -6.00 -1.12 -6.20
CA VAL A 55 -5.30 0.11 -6.62
C VAL A 55 -4.49 -0.15 -7.88
N GLN A 56 -4.92 0.45 -9.00
CA GLN A 56 -4.11 0.54 -10.22
C GLN A 56 -3.08 1.65 -10.01
N LEU A 57 -1.92 1.29 -9.47
CA LEU A 57 -0.81 2.20 -9.22
C LEU A 57 0.10 2.30 -10.45
N TYR A 58 0.26 3.49 -11.02
CA TYR A 58 1.08 3.76 -12.20
C TYR A 58 2.36 4.54 -11.86
N ASN A 59 3.41 4.35 -12.67
CA ASN A 59 4.66 5.13 -12.64
C ASN A 59 4.75 6.12 -13.83
N ASP A 60 5.80 6.96 -13.86
CA ASP A 60 6.07 7.92 -14.95
C ASP A 60 6.26 7.30 -16.35
N SER A 61 6.41 5.98 -16.45
CA SER A 61 6.53 5.22 -17.71
C SER A 61 5.20 4.60 -18.16
N GLU A 62 4.09 4.91 -17.47
CA GLU A 62 2.76 4.32 -17.65
C GLU A 62 2.70 2.79 -17.34
N ASP A 63 3.74 2.21 -16.72
CA ASP A 63 3.66 0.84 -16.20
C ASP A 63 2.76 0.80 -14.95
N VAL A 64 2.00 -0.28 -14.79
CA VAL A 64 1.21 -0.56 -13.59
C VAL A 64 1.94 -1.50 -12.63
N LEU A 65 1.83 -1.25 -11.32
CA LEU A 65 2.35 -2.16 -10.29
C LEU A 65 1.43 -3.38 -10.15
N LEU A 66 2.02 -4.58 -10.18
CA LEU A 66 1.36 -5.85 -9.91
C LEU A 66 2.05 -6.58 -8.76
N VAL A 67 1.26 -7.38 -8.04
CA VAL A 67 1.71 -8.24 -6.94
C VAL A 67 1.31 -9.69 -7.21
N GLU A 68 2.19 -10.63 -6.91
CA GLU A 68 1.94 -12.07 -7.03
C GLU A 68 1.10 -12.55 -5.84
N ARG A 69 -0.08 -13.12 -6.12
CA ARG A 69 -0.99 -13.72 -5.14
C ARG A 69 -1.50 -15.05 -5.67
N ASP A 70 -1.33 -16.11 -4.89
CA ASP A 70 -1.75 -17.49 -5.22
C ASP A 70 -1.24 -18.02 -6.59
N GLY A 71 -0.18 -17.42 -7.13
CA GLY A 71 0.42 -17.74 -8.43
C GLY A 71 -0.05 -16.87 -9.60
N GLU A 72 -0.90 -15.87 -9.35
CA GLU A 72 -1.42 -14.92 -10.34
C GLU A 72 -0.92 -13.49 -10.07
N TRP A 73 -0.75 -12.69 -11.13
CA TRP A 73 -0.36 -11.28 -11.03
C TRP A 73 -1.62 -10.41 -10.97
N VAL A 74 -1.86 -9.79 -9.81
CA VAL A 74 -3.02 -8.94 -9.52
C VAL A 74 -2.59 -7.54 -9.13
N VAL A 75 -3.50 -6.56 -9.18
CA VAL A 75 -3.18 -5.22 -8.65
C VAL A 75 -3.03 -5.26 -7.12
N PRO A 76 -2.22 -4.36 -6.52
CA PRO A 76 -2.19 -4.14 -5.08
C PRO A 76 -3.60 -3.94 -4.50
N HIS A 77 -3.84 -4.43 -3.27
CA HIS A 77 -5.08 -4.19 -2.55
C HIS A 77 -4.83 -3.79 -1.09
N GLY A 78 -5.69 -2.91 -0.57
CA GLY A 78 -5.75 -2.51 0.83
C GLY A 78 -7.11 -2.85 1.46
N GLU A 79 -7.09 -3.43 2.66
CA GLU A 79 -8.25 -3.46 3.57
C GLU A 79 -8.04 -2.32 4.60
N PRO A 80 -8.53 -1.08 4.40
CA PRO A 80 -8.46 -0.03 5.42
C PRO A 80 -9.29 -0.41 6.65
N ALA A 81 -8.79 -0.07 7.84
CA ALA A 81 -9.46 -0.44 9.09
C ALA A 81 -10.81 0.26 9.27
N THR A 82 -11.67 -0.35 10.09
CA THR A 82 -13.01 0.15 10.46
C THR A 82 -13.03 1.62 10.90
N ASP A 83 -11.97 2.11 11.53
CA ASP A 83 -11.79 3.48 12.03
C ASP A 83 -10.82 4.34 11.18
N GLU A 84 -10.11 3.76 10.20
CA GLU A 84 -9.28 4.50 9.23
C GLU A 84 -10.13 5.07 8.09
N ARG A 85 -9.87 6.31 7.65
CA ARG A 85 -10.47 6.89 6.43
C ARG A 85 -10.02 6.09 5.19
N VAL A 86 -10.91 5.94 4.19
CA VAL A 86 -10.69 5.00 3.06
C VAL A 86 -9.39 5.29 2.31
N VAL A 87 -9.18 6.55 1.87
CA VAL A 87 -7.99 6.95 1.10
C VAL A 87 -6.68 6.69 1.87
N PRO A 88 -6.38 7.37 3.00
CA PRO A 88 -5.09 7.19 3.69
C PRO A 88 -4.92 5.81 4.34
N GLY A 89 -6.00 5.11 4.69
CA GLY A 89 -5.93 3.72 5.16
C GLY A 89 -5.53 2.76 4.03
N THR A 90 -6.00 3.03 2.80
CA THR A 90 -5.61 2.28 1.60
C THR A 90 -4.17 2.58 1.21
N GLU A 91 -3.77 3.85 1.13
CA GLU A 91 -2.39 4.27 0.83
C GLU A 91 -1.40 3.64 1.81
N ALA A 92 -1.70 3.71 3.12
CA ALA A 92 -0.91 3.02 4.14
C ALA A 92 -0.91 1.49 3.98
N ALA A 93 -2.01 0.87 3.52
CA ALA A 93 -2.05 -0.57 3.25
C ALA A 93 -1.24 -0.98 2.00
N ILE A 94 -1.24 -0.16 0.95
CA ILE A 94 -0.37 -0.36 -0.23
C ILE A 94 1.09 -0.22 0.21
N ARG A 95 1.49 0.89 0.84
CA ARG A 95 2.87 1.08 1.34
C ARG A 95 3.34 -0.07 2.23
N ARG A 96 2.50 -0.54 3.15
CA ARG A 96 2.79 -1.70 4.05
C ARG A 96 2.94 -3.04 3.33
N SER A 97 2.46 -3.18 2.08
CA SER A 97 2.44 -4.45 1.34
C SER A 97 3.30 -4.47 0.07
N THR A 98 3.62 -3.31 -0.51
CA THR A 98 4.47 -3.17 -1.71
C THR A 98 5.79 -2.45 -1.44
N GLY A 99 5.90 -1.71 -0.34
CA GLY A 99 7.00 -0.78 -0.05
C GLY A 99 6.88 0.59 -0.73
N VAL A 100 5.93 0.76 -1.66
CA VAL A 100 5.79 1.96 -2.51
C VAL A 100 4.83 2.97 -1.89
N ASP A 101 5.23 4.23 -1.81
CA ASP A 101 4.34 5.36 -1.48
C ASP A 101 3.53 5.80 -2.72
N CYS A 102 2.25 6.08 -2.52
CA CYS A 102 1.34 6.47 -3.59
C CYS A 102 0.19 7.35 -3.10
N SER A 103 -0.25 8.27 -3.95
CA SER A 103 -1.46 9.08 -3.78
C SER A 103 -2.60 8.51 -4.62
N LEU A 104 -3.81 8.35 -4.07
CA LEU A 104 -5.00 7.90 -4.84
C LEU A 104 -5.62 9.06 -5.65
N THR A 105 -5.40 9.09 -6.96
CA THR A 105 -5.77 10.24 -7.81
C THR A 105 -7.15 10.13 -8.47
N ASP A 106 -7.71 8.94 -8.67
CA ASP A 106 -9.08 8.74 -9.21
C ASP A 106 -9.74 7.45 -8.68
N LEU A 107 -11.05 7.28 -8.90
CA LEU A 107 -11.86 6.15 -8.47
C LEU A 107 -12.62 5.56 -9.67
N THR A 108 -12.04 4.55 -10.32
CA THR A 108 -12.57 3.94 -11.55
C THR A 108 -13.97 3.35 -11.39
N ARG A 109 -14.26 2.67 -10.26
CA ARG A 109 -15.58 2.11 -9.94
C ARG A 109 -15.73 1.73 -8.48
N VAL A 110 -16.98 1.69 -8.01
CA VAL A 110 -17.36 1.08 -6.72
C VAL A 110 -18.37 -0.04 -6.98
N THR A 111 -18.29 -1.12 -6.21
CA THR A 111 -19.24 -2.25 -6.27
C THR A 111 -19.67 -2.65 -4.86
N ILE A 112 -20.96 -2.51 -4.57
CA ILE A 112 -21.58 -3.00 -3.34
C ILE A 112 -21.81 -4.50 -3.49
N LEU A 113 -21.05 -5.31 -2.76
CA LEU A 113 -21.17 -6.76 -2.74
C LEU A 113 -21.99 -7.20 -1.52
N GLY A 114 -23.18 -7.75 -1.77
CA GLY A 114 -23.93 -8.51 -0.76
C GLY A 114 -23.51 -9.97 -0.76
N VAL A 115 -23.00 -10.47 0.37
CA VAL A 115 -22.71 -11.90 0.58
C VAL A 115 -23.88 -12.53 1.34
N ARG A 116 -24.50 -13.56 0.76
CA ARG A 116 -25.57 -14.35 1.37
C ARG A 116 -25.10 -15.77 1.66
N ASP A 117 -25.60 -16.33 2.75
CA ASP A 117 -25.50 -17.75 3.02
C ASP A 117 -26.41 -18.51 2.04
N GLU A 118 -25.89 -19.55 1.37
CA GLU A 118 -26.69 -20.41 0.49
C GLU A 118 -27.42 -21.51 1.27
N ASP A 119 -26.89 -21.89 2.44
CA ASP A 119 -27.44 -22.91 3.33
C ASP A 119 -28.57 -22.35 4.23
N ASP A 120 -28.50 -21.06 4.59
CA ASP A 120 -29.54 -20.31 5.31
C ASP A 120 -29.95 -19.03 4.55
N PRO A 121 -30.89 -19.11 3.59
CA PRO A 121 -31.31 -17.95 2.80
C PRO A 121 -32.11 -16.91 3.59
N ASP A 122 -32.60 -17.23 4.80
CA ASP A 122 -33.25 -16.28 5.70
C ASP A 122 -32.22 -15.49 6.54
N ARG A 123 -30.94 -15.92 6.56
CA ARG A 123 -29.80 -15.19 7.14
C ARG A 123 -29.61 -13.84 6.41
N PRO A 124 -29.66 -12.68 7.10
CA PRO A 124 -29.47 -11.38 6.46
C PRO A 124 -28.08 -11.24 5.80
N PRO A 125 -27.98 -10.63 4.60
CA PRO A 125 -26.70 -10.50 3.88
C PRO A 125 -25.67 -9.65 4.63
N VAL A 126 -24.39 -10.02 4.52
CA VAL A 126 -23.25 -9.18 4.91
C VAL A 126 -22.84 -8.34 3.71
N TYR A 127 -22.74 -7.02 3.90
CA TYR A 127 -22.33 -6.10 2.83
C TYR A 127 -20.84 -5.76 2.91
N ARG A 128 -20.18 -5.69 1.75
CA ARG A 128 -18.83 -5.14 1.56
C ARG A 128 -18.83 -4.18 0.38
N LEU A 129 -17.86 -3.26 0.37
CA LEU A 129 -17.66 -2.28 -0.69
C LEU A 129 -16.33 -2.59 -1.39
N ILE A 130 -16.38 -2.95 -2.66
CA ILE A 130 -15.19 -3.14 -3.49
C ILE A 130 -14.96 -1.84 -4.26
N ALA A 131 -13.84 -1.16 -4.00
CA ALA A 131 -13.44 0.04 -4.72
C ALA A 131 -12.25 -0.28 -5.63
N VAL A 132 -12.21 0.32 -6.82
CA VAL A 132 -11.05 0.24 -7.73
C VAL A 132 -10.55 1.66 -7.98
N PHE A 133 -9.43 2.00 -7.36
CA PHE A 133 -8.78 3.30 -7.50
C PHE A 133 -7.74 3.30 -8.63
N VAL A 134 -7.44 4.51 -9.11
CA VAL A 134 -6.20 4.84 -9.81
C VAL A 134 -5.30 5.57 -8.82
N ALA A 135 -4.01 5.28 -8.87
CA ALA A 135 -3.00 5.94 -8.06
C ALA A 135 -1.75 6.20 -8.89
N GLU A 136 -0.98 7.20 -8.47
CA GLU A 136 0.33 7.53 -9.03
C GLU A 136 1.37 7.43 -7.90
N THR A 137 2.60 7.05 -8.23
CA THR A 137 3.68 6.95 -7.22
C THR A 137 4.10 8.33 -6.73
N ASP A 138 4.25 8.48 -5.42
CA ASP A 138 4.85 9.70 -4.86
C ASP A 138 6.37 9.66 -5.08
N ASP A 139 6.84 10.18 -6.22
CA ASP A 139 8.26 10.08 -6.61
C ASP A 139 9.21 10.77 -5.61
N SER A 140 9.75 9.97 -4.70
CA SER A 140 11.02 10.22 -4.03
C SER A 140 12.13 9.55 -4.84
N GLY A 141 12.36 10.08 -6.05
CA GLY A 141 13.06 9.45 -7.16
C GLY A 141 14.27 8.57 -6.84
N ALA A 142 14.01 7.27 -6.74
CA ALA A 142 14.99 6.21 -6.83
C ALA A 142 15.50 6.09 -8.29
N THR A 143 16.16 7.15 -8.76
CA THR A 143 16.77 7.20 -10.09
C THR A 143 17.90 6.18 -10.18
N VAL A 144 17.59 5.01 -10.76
CA VAL A 144 18.53 3.92 -11.07
C VAL A 144 19.59 4.44 -12.06
N THR A 145 20.59 5.09 -11.48
CA THR A 145 21.70 5.71 -12.18
C THR A 145 22.68 4.61 -12.55
N ALA A 146 22.47 4.03 -13.75
CA ALA A 146 23.28 2.93 -14.25
C ALA A 146 24.80 3.22 -14.10
N PRO A 147 25.61 2.26 -13.61
CA PRO A 147 26.97 2.53 -13.16
C PRO A 147 27.92 2.86 -14.32
N VAL A 148 28.07 4.16 -14.60
CA VAL A 148 29.03 4.70 -15.56
C VAL A 148 30.46 4.37 -15.10
N SER A 149 31.10 3.45 -15.83
CA SER A 149 32.35 2.83 -15.39
C SER A 149 33.57 3.73 -15.54
N GLY A 150 34.27 3.98 -14.42
CA GLY A 150 35.74 4.05 -14.40
C GLY A 150 36.44 5.31 -14.92
N GLY A 151 36.06 6.51 -14.46
CA GLY A 151 36.70 7.78 -14.81
C GLY A 151 37.93 8.19 -13.97
N SER A 152 38.92 7.32 -13.74
CA SER A 152 40.03 7.60 -12.81
C SER A 152 40.98 8.74 -13.23
N ARG A 153 41.28 9.67 -12.29
CA ARG A 153 42.50 10.52 -12.28
C ARG A 153 42.74 11.19 -10.91
N THR A 154 43.93 11.77 -10.74
CA THR A 154 44.60 11.98 -9.44
C THR A 154 44.96 13.43 -9.12
N ALA A 155 45.42 13.65 -7.87
CA ALA A 155 46.08 14.84 -7.28
C ALA A 155 45.14 15.91 -6.67
N GLY A 156 45.55 16.65 -5.62
CA GLY A 156 46.90 16.72 -5.02
C GLY A 156 46.94 17.20 -3.55
N THR A 157 48.15 17.19 -2.97
CA THR A 157 48.45 17.37 -1.53
C THR A 157 48.99 18.76 -1.16
N ASN A 158 48.65 19.25 0.03
CA ASN A 158 49.22 20.41 0.78
C ASN A 158 48.89 20.18 2.30
N GLY A 159 49.60 20.67 3.33
CA GLY A 159 50.78 21.55 3.45
C GLY A 159 50.39 23.02 3.71
N ASP A 160 50.79 23.72 4.79
CA ASP A 160 51.53 23.40 6.03
C ASP A 160 51.16 24.50 7.08
N ALA A 161 51.54 24.58 8.36
CA ALA A 161 52.56 23.92 9.21
C ALA A 161 52.08 23.86 10.70
N ALA A 162 52.96 24.09 11.70
CA ALA A 162 52.67 24.01 13.15
C ALA A 162 53.22 25.18 13.99
N THR A 163 52.77 25.35 15.26
CA THR A 163 53.56 25.90 16.40
C THR A 163 52.90 25.66 17.78
N ASP A 164 53.70 25.68 18.86
CA ASP A 164 53.46 25.13 20.20
C ASP A 164 52.88 26.08 21.29
N GLY A 165 52.52 25.50 22.47
CA GLY A 165 52.39 26.20 23.78
C GLY A 165 51.08 25.91 24.54
N ASP A 166 50.89 24.76 25.20
CA ASP A 166 51.39 24.35 26.55
C ASP A 166 50.63 24.94 27.76
N ALA A 167 49.87 24.08 28.48
CA ALA A 167 49.60 24.09 29.93
C ALA A 167 48.64 22.94 30.35
N ALA A 168 48.69 22.51 31.61
CA ALA A 168 47.86 21.44 32.22
C ALA A 168 46.45 21.95 32.68
N GLU A 169 45.50 21.17 33.24
CA GLU A 169 45.59 19.89 33.98
C GLU A 169 44.21 19.17 34.10
N ALA A 170 44.23 17.87 34.46
CA ALA A 170 43.21 17.06 35.17
C ALA A 170 41.82 16.72 34.55
N THR A 171 41.53 15.39 34.53
CA THR A 171 40.20 14.69 34.72
C THR A 171 38.99 15.09 33.85
N ASP A 172 38.20 14.16 33.28
CA ASP A 172 37.60 12.99 33.94
C ASP A 172 37.26 11.83 32.97
N ASP A 173 36.84 10.68 33.49
CA ASP A 173 36.51 9.47 32.72
C ASP A 173 35.18 9.57 31.94
N ALA A 174 35.21 9.33 30.62
CA ALA A 174 34.01 9.12 29.80
C ALA A 174 34.23 8.04 28.73
N VAL A 175 33.56 6.90 28.87
CA VAL A 175 33.58 5.81 27.88
C VAL A 175 32.81 6.24 26.62
N GLY A 176 33.55 6.65 25.58
CA GLY A 176 33.04 6.73 24.22
C GLY A 176 33.13 5.36 23.54
N THR A 177 32.01 4.70 23.31
CA THR A 177 31.96 3.41 22.61
C THR A 177 32.16 3.62 21.10
N ASN A 178 33.29 3.14 20.57
CA ASN A 178 33.46 2.99 19.11
C ASN A 178 32.40 2.03 18.58
N GLY A 179 31.65 2.46 17.56
CA GLY A 179 30.46 1.79 17.04
C GLY A 179 30.36 1.81 15.51
N ASP A 180 31.50 1.83 14.80
CA ASP A 180 31.57 1.54 13.36
C ASP A 180 31.08 0.11 13.09
N ALA A 181 29.80 -0.07 12.73
CA ALA A 181 29.26 -1.17 11.90
C ALA A 181 27.72 -1.14 11.79
N ALA A 182 27.18 -0.18 11.04
CA ALA A 182 26.00 -0.37 10.19
C ALA A 182 26.13 0.68 9.08
N GLY A 183 26.20 0.33 7.81
CA GLY A 183 25.42 -0.73 7.18
C GLY A 183 24.21 -0.06 6.53
N ASP A 184 24.50 0.89 5.63
CA ASP A 184 23.51 1.57 4.81
C ASP A 184 23.10 0.63 3.65
N ASP A 185 22.65 -0.55 4.04
CA ASP A 185 21.90 -1.45 3.17
C ASP A 185 20.53 -0.81 2.99
N ALA A 186 20.48 0.15 2.05
CA ALA A 186 19.24 0.57 1.40
C ALA A 186 18.67 -0.64 0.68
N ASP A 187 17.96 -1.46 1.44
CA ASP A 187 17.40 -2.74 1.04
C ASP A 187 16.29 -2.51 0.01
N ASP A 188 16.70 -2.40 -1.26
CA ASP A 188 15.86 -2.44 -2.47
C ASP A 188 15.26 -3.85 -2.69
N SER A 189 14.93 -4.52 -1.59
CA SER A 189 14.01 -5.64 -1.54
C SER A 189 12.59 -5.12 -1.74
N THR A 190 12.29 -4.70 -2.97
CA THR A 190 10.91 -4.74 -3.46
C THR A 190 10.40 -6.16 -3.17
N PRO A 191 9.37 -6.37 -2.34
CA PRO A 191 9.15 -7.68 -1.73
C PRO A 191 8.92 -8.75 -2.80
N GLU A 192 9.46 -9.96 -2.57
CA GLU A 192 9.42 -11.04 -3.56
C GLU A 192 7.99 -11.27 -4.08
N GLY A 193 7.77 -10.98 -5.36
CA GLY A 193 6.45 -10.98 -5.97
C GLY A 193 5.87 -9.60 -6.33
N VAL A 194 6.60 -8.49 -6.18
CA VAL A 194 6.18 -7.15 -6.65
C VAL A 194 6.90 -6.76 -7.94
N ARG A 195 6.16 -6.34 -8.99
CA ARG A 195 6.74 -5.93 -10.30
C ARG A 195 5.90 -4.89 -11.04
N TRP A 196 6.59 -3.99 -11.73
CA TRP A 196 6.01 -3.12 -12.76
C TRP A 196 5.72 -3.89 -14.06
N HIS A 197 4.62 -3.55 -14.74
CA HIS A 197 4.18 -4.17 -15.99
C HIS A 197 3.62 -3.12 -16.98
N PRO A 198 4.03 -3.14 -18.27
CA PRO A 198 3.67 -2.11 -19.26
C PRO A 198 2.21 -2.20 -19.77
N THR A 199 1.44 -3.17 -19.27
CA THR A 199 0.01 -3.34 -19.58
C THR A 199 -0.65 -4.03 -18.39
N LEU A 200 -1.76 -3.47 -17.91
CA LEU A 200 -2.64 -4.12 -16.94
C LEU A 200 -3.30 -5.38 -17.57
N PRO A 201 -3.12 -6.58 -17.00
CA PRO A 201 -3.87 -7.76 -17.45
C PRO A 201 -5.36 -7.62 -17.13
N GLU A 202 -6.24 -8.04 -18.04
CA GLU A 202 -7.70 -8.01 -17.80
C GLU A 202 -8.13 -8.89 -16.59
N SER A 203 -7.28 -9.84 -16.18
CA SER A 203 -7.47 -10.67 -14.99
C SER A 203 -6.93 -10.06 -13.69
N ALA A 204 -6.13 -8.99 -13.75
CA ALA A 204 -5.47 -8.42 -12.58
C ALA A 204 -6.39 -7.55 -11.71
N VAL A 205 -7.55 -7.13 -12.24
CA VAL A 205 -8.60 -6.40 -11.52
C VAL A 205 -9.87 -7.27 -11.48
N PRO A 206 -10.51 -7.47 -10.32
CA PRO A 206 -11.72 -8.28 -10.23
C PRO A 206 -12.87 -7.72 -11.07
N SER A 207 -13.46 -8.57 -11.93
CA SER A 207 -14.49 -8.20 -12.90
C SER A 207 -15.93 -8.20 -12.35
N HIS A 208 -16.10 -8.10 -11.03
CA HIS A 208 -17.38 -8.18 -10.30
C HIS A 208 -18.43 -7.14 -10.72
#